data_AF-A0A955SFQ7-F1
#
_entry.id   AF-A0A955SFQ7-F1
#
_cell.length_a   1.000
_cell.length_b   1.000
_cell.length_c   1.000
_cell.angle_alpha   90.00
_cell.angle_beta   90.00
_cell.angle_gamma   90.00
#
_symmetry.space_group_name_H-M   'P 1'
#
loop_
_entity.id
_entity.type
_entity.pdbx_description
1 polymer ?
#
loop_
_entity_poly.entity_id
_entity_poly.type
_entity_poly.pdbx_seq_one_letter_code
_entity_poly.pdbx_strand_id
1 'polypeptide(L)'
;MKSSHATWIFSLILMAAAQPLFAEPFYTGQLIAPLNDLHNHGSSVIELPNGDVLVSWYKGSGERSADDVKIVGSRMRQGMDEWSEVFDMADFEDFPDCNVCMTLDREGKLWI
;
A
#
# COMPACT_ATOMS: atom_id res chain seq x y z
N MET A 1 12.17 -59.04 -20.81
CA MET A 1 11.54 -58.12 -19.83
C MET A 1 12.62 -57.34 -19.06
N LYS A 2 13.17 -56.27 -19.64
CA LYS A 2 14.04 -55.30 -18.94
C LYS A 2 13.97 -53.99 -19.72
N SER A 3 13.05 -53.08 -19.38
CA SER A 3 13.03 -51.67 -19.84
C SER A 3 11.67 -51.04 -19.52
N SER A 4 11.42 -50.69 -18.26
CA SER A 4 10.28 -49.82 -17.93
C SER A 4 10.62 -48.87 -16.79
N HIS A 5 11.42 -49.33 -15.82
CA HIS A 5 11.78 -48.56 -14.63
C HIS A 5 12.70 -47.36 -14.92
N ALA A 6 13.59 -47.48 -15.92
CA ALA A 6 14.46 -46.37 -16.34
C ALA A 6 13.66 -45.20 -16.96
N THR A 7 12.54 -45.50 -17.63
CA THR A 7 11.68 -44.50 -18.28
C THR A 7 10.90 -43.69 -17.25
N TRP A 8 10.40 -44.33 -16.18
CA TRP A 8 9.70 -43.64 -15.08
C TRP A 8 10.60 -42.70 -14.28
N ILE A 9 11.85 -43.09 -14.03
CA ILE A 9 12.83 -42.26 -13.32
C ILE A 9 13.24 -41.04 -14.15
N PHE A 10 13.42 -41.21 -15.47
CA PHE A 10 13.75 -40.10 -16.36
C PHE A 10 12.60 -39.07 -16.46
N SER A 11 11.34 -39.54 -16.49
CA SER A 11 10.16 -38.67 -16.53
C SER A 11 9.96 -37.86 -15.23
N LEU A 12 10.31 -38.41 -14.07
CA LEU A 12 10.25 -37.69 -12.78
C LEU A 12 11.31 -36.59 -12.68
N ILE A 13 12.51 -36.79 -13.24
CA ILE A 13 13.59 -35.79 -13.24
C ILE A 13 13.26 -34.62 -14.17
N LEU A 14 12.60 -34.87 -15.31
CA LEU A 14 12.17 -33.81 -16.24
C LEU A 14 11.04 -32.92 -15.68
N MET A 15 10.17 -33.45 -14.81
CA MET A 15 9.14 -32.64 -14.12
C MET A 15 9.71 -31.77 -12.99
N ALA A 16 10.82 -32.19 -12.35
CA ALA A 16 11.47 -31.39 -11.31
C ALA A 16 12.31 -30.22 -11.86
N ALA A 17 12.71 -30.28 -13.13
CA ALA A 17 13.52 -29.24 -13.78
C ALA A 17 12.70 -28.09 -14.42
N ALA A 18 11.39 -28.26 -14.53
CA ALA A 18 10.49 -27.25 -15.10
C ALA A 18 9.80 -26.44 -14.00
N GLN A 19 10.57 -25.87 -13.06
CA GLN A 19 10.04 -24.75 -12.30
C GLN A 19 10.12 -23.52 -13.19
N PRO A 20 8.98 -22.89 -13.53
CA PRO A 20 9.02 -21.62 -14.24
C PRO A 20 9.76 -20.62 -13.36
N LEU A 21 10.86 -20.09 -13.88
CA LEU A 21 11.61 -18.99 -13.27
C LEU A 21 10.78 -17.72 -13.46
N PHE A 22 9.64 -17.61 -12.76
CA PHE A 22 8.92 -16.35 -12.70
C PHE A 22 9.79 -15.40 -11.88
N ALA A 23 10.28 -14.35 -12.52
CA ALA A 23 10.93 -13.27 -11.81
C ALA A 23 9.90 -12.65 -10.86
N GLU A 24 10.28 -12.45 -9.60
CA GLU A 24 9.47 -11.69 -8.66
C GLU A 24 9.17 -10.30 -9.27
N PRO A 25 7.92 -9.81 -9.13
CA PRO A 25 7.55 -8.54 -9.69
C PRO A 25 8.42 -7.43 -9.09
N PHE A 26 8.98 -6.57 -9.94
CA PHE A 26 9.77 -5.42 -9.49
C PHE A 26 8.92 -4.39 -8.73
N TYR A 27 7.61 -4.35 -9.01
CA TYR A 27 6.63 -3.51 -8.33
C TYR A 27 5.37 -4.29 -8.00
N THR A 28 4.79 -4.02 -6.84
CA THR A 28 3.46 -4.48 -6.45
C THR A 28 2.53 -3.29 -6.31
N GLY A 29 1.22 -3.55 -6.41
CA GLY A 29 0.19 -2.53 -6.25
C GLY A 29 -1.02 -3.13 -5.54
N GLN A 30 -1.57 -2.38 -4.60
CA GLN A 30 -2.78 -2.74 -3.87
C GLN A 30 -3.58 -1.49 -3.53
N LEU A 31 -4.86 -1.68 -3.23
CA LEU A 31 -5.68 -0.61 -2.67
C LEU A 31 -5.28 -0.40 -1.21
N ILE A 32 -5.16 0.87 -0.79
CA ILE A 32 -4.92 1.24 0.62
C ILE A 32 -6.17 0.96 1.47
N ALA A 33 -7.35 1.18 0.89
CA ALA A 33 -8.65 0.97 1.51
C ALA A 33 -9.69 0.54 0.46
N PRO A 34 -10.81 -0.06 0.88
CA PRO A 34 -11.92 -0.35 -0.03
C PRO A 34 -12.43 0.90 -0.74
N LEU A 35 -12.84 0.72 -1.99
CA LEU A 35 -13.48 1.78 -2.78
C LEU A 35 -14.77 2.24 -2.09
N ASN A 36 -15.04 3.54 -2.16
CA ASN A 36 -16.24 4.17 -1.65
C ASN A 36 -16.58 5.39 -2.52
N ASP A 37 -17.78 5.95 -2.32
CA ASP A 37 -18.32 7.04 -3.15
C ASP A 37 -17.73 8.42 -2.81
N LEU A 38 -16.90 8.52 -1.77
CA LEU A 38 -16.29 9.79 -1.38
C LEU A 38 -15.11 10.12 -2.30
N HIS A 39 -14.90 11.41 -2.49
CA HIS A 39 -13.75 11.94 -3.21
C HIS A 39 -12.48 11.67 -2.41
N ASN A 40 -11.41 11.21 -3.07
CA ASN A 40 -10.09 11.01 -2.49
C ASN A 40 -9.06 11.62 -3.45
N HIS A 41 -8.29 12.63 -3.00
CA HIS A 41 -7.32 13.32 -3.85
C HIS A 41 -6.20 13.97 -3.02
N GLY A 42 -5.18 14.54 -3.69
CA GLY A 42 -4.01 15.18 -3.09
C GLY A 42 -3.24 14.30 -2.11
N SER A 43 -2.80 13.12 -2.54
CA SER A 43 -2.08 12.19 -1.68
C SER A 43 -0.63 12.62 -1.38
N SER A 44 -0.14 12.21 -0.21
CA SER A 44 1.23 12.33 0.26
C SER A 44 1.67 10.99 0.86
N VAL A 45 2.96 10.67 0.76
CA VAL A 45 3.56 9.44 1.30
C VAL A 45 4.88 9.78 1.97
N ILE A 46 5.15 9.14 3.11
CA ILE A 46 6.41 9.30 3.84
C ILE A 46 6.84 7.99 4.49
N GLU A 47 8.14 7.71 4.46
CA GLU A 47 8.75 6.65 5.26
C GLU A 47 9.14 7.22 6.63
N LEU A 48 8.69 6.56 7.69
CA LEU A 48 8.95 6.95 9.08
C LEU A 48 10.28 6.37 9.57
N PRO A 49 10.93 6.96 10.60
CA PRO A 49 12.23 6.47 11.10
C PRO A 49 12.25 5.02 11.58
N ASN A 50 11.09 4.45 11.90
CA ASN A 50 10.94 3.05 12.29
C ASN A 50 10.71 2.11 11.09
N GLY A 51 10.83 2.58 9.85
CA GLY A 51 10.66 1.80 8.62
C GLY A 51 9.20 1.60 8.19
N ASP A 52 8.26 2.23 8.89
CA ASP A 52 6.85 2.19 8.49
C ASP A 52 6.59 3.17 7.34
N VAL A 53 5.63 2.85 6.49
CA VAL A 53 5.15 3.75 5.45
C VAL A 53 3.82 4.35 5.89
N LEU A 54 3.74 5.67 5.89
CA LEU A 54 2.50 6.41 6.14
C LEU A 54 2.06 7.09 4.85
N VAL A 55 0.80 6.90 4.49
CA VAL A 55 0.13 7.61 3.39
C VAL A 55 -0.97 8.48 3.95
N SER A 56 -1.18 9.63 3.34
CA SER A 56 -2.24 10.56 3.67
C SER A 56 -2.86 11.15 2.42
N TRP A 57 -4.14 11.50 2.48
CA TRP A 57 -4.88 12.14 1.40
C TRP A 57 -6.09 12.86 2.00
N TYR A 58 -6.70 13.78 1.27
CA TYR A 58 -7.96 14.36 1.72
C TYR A 58 -9.14 13.56 1.18
N LYS A 59 -10.18 13.45 2.01
CA LYS A 59 -11.38 12.66 1.75
C LYS A 59 -12.62 13.42 2.18
N GLY A 60 -13.64 13.46 1.32
CA GLY A 60 -14.91 14.12 1.60
C GLY A 60 -15.87 14.05 0.41
N SER A 61 -16.95 14.82 0.44
CA SER A 61 -17.95 14.79 -0.64
C SER A 61 -17.55 15.65 -1.87
N GLY A 62 -16.52 16.50 -1.78
CA GLY A 62 -15.87 17.11 -2.96
C GLY A 62 -14.84 18.20 -2.64
N GLU A 63 -13.74 18.26 -3.42
CA GLU A 63 -12.56 19.15 -3.21
C GLU A 63 -12.90 20.66 -3.06
N ARG A 64 -14.01 21.15 -3.62
CA ARG A 64 -14.35 22.59 -3.68
C ARG A 64 -15.83 22.92 -3.51
N SER A 65 -16.63 21.91 -3.21
CA SER A 65 -18.10 22.01 -3.20
C SER A 65 -18.69 21.58 -1.88
N ALA A 66 -17.85 21.21 -0.91
CA ALA A 66 -18.26 20.70 0.38
C ALA A 66 -17.24 21.06 1.44
N ASP A 67 -17.72 21.17 2.67
CA ASP A 67 -16.92 21.51 3.86
C ASP A 67 -16.64 20.27 4.72
N ASP A 68 -17.06 19.07 4.28
CA ASP A 68 -16.85 17.79 4.96
C ASP A 68 -15.53 17.08 4.55
N VAL A 69 -14.61 17.83 3.93
CA VAL A 69 -13.34 17.31 3.47
C VAL A 69 -12.33 17.38 4.61
N LYS A 70 -11.76 16.22 4.95
CA LYS A 70 -10.75 16.09 6.01
C LYS A 70 -9.51 15.37 5.52
N ILE A 71 -8.40 15.52 6.24
CA ILE A 71 -7.19 14.75 5.97
C ILE A 71 -7.26 13.42 6.72
N VAL A 72 -7.14 12.33 5.98
CA VAL A 72 -7.07 10.97 6.51
C VAL A 72 -5.72 10.34 6.19
N GLY A 73 -5.41 9.23 6.85
CA GLY A 73 -4.23 8.44 6.57
C GLY A 73 -4.39 6.96 6.86
N SER A 74 -3.42 6.19 6.37
CA SER A 74 -3.27 4.77 6.67
C SER A 74 -1.78 4.41 6.72
N ARG A 75 -1.44 3.43 7.55
CA ARG A 75 -0.05 3.06 7.86
C ARG A 75 0.19 1.60 7.51
N MET A 76 1.26 1.36 6.76
CA MET A 76 1.81 0.02 6.55
C MET A 76 3.04 -0.12 7.46
N ARG A 77 2.99 -1.09 8.37
CA ARG A 77 4.11 -1.33 9.29
C ARG A 77 5.27 -1.99 8.56
N GLN A 78 6.50 -1.74 9.02
CA GLN A 78 7.70 -2.34 8.47
C GLN A 78 7.57 -3.87 8.42
N GLY A 79 7.78 -4.45 7.24
CA GLY A 79 7.72 -5.89 7.02
C GLY A 79 6.30 -6.47 6.87
N MET A 80 5.26 -5.63 6.93
CA MET A 80 3.89 -6.03 6.59
C MET A 80 3.58 -5.69 5.14
N ASP A 81 2.57 -6.37 4.59
CA ASP A 81 2.02 -6.15 3.26
C ASP A 81 0.57 -5.63 3.31
N GLU A 82 0.05 -5.31 4.49
CA GLU A 82 -1.30 -4.78 4.69
C GLU A 82 -1.29 -3.36 5.26
N TRP A 83 -2.24 -2.55 4.78
CA TRP A 83 -2.52 -1.21 5.28
C TRP A 83 -3.40 -1.26 6.53
N SER A 84 -3.17 -0.37 7.49
CA SER A 84 -4.07 -0.19 8.62
C SER A 84 -5.45 0.31 8.17
N GLU A 85 -6.44 0.22 9.06
CA GLU A 85 -7.67 1.00 8.91
C GLU A 85 -7.35 2.49 8.71
N VAL A 86 -8.18 3.15 7.91
CA VAL A 86 -8.06 4.58 7.64
C VAL A 86 -8.43 5.35 8.91
N PHE A 87 -7.60 6.32 9.29
CA PHE A 87 -7.81 7.16 10.48
C PHE A 87 -7.73 8.64 10.11
N ASP A 88 -8.38 9.48 10.92
CA ASP A 88 -8.34 10.93 10.76
C ASP A 88 -6.99 11.48 11.22
N MET A 89 -6.40 12.37 10.42
CA MET A 89 -5.13 13.03 10.71
C MET A 89 -5.30 14.51 11.02
N ALA A 90 -6.20 15.20 10.31
CA ALA A 90 -6.58 16.58 10.54
C ALA A 90 -8.03 16.79 10.05
N ASP A 91 -8.79 17.57 10.81
CA ASP A 91 -10.18 17.92 10.52
C ASP A 91 -10.49 19.25 11.22
N PHE A 92 -10.61 20.32 10.45
CA PHE A 92 -11.03 21.63 10.93
C PHE A 92 -12.53 21.81 10.71
N GLU A 93 -13.25 22.12 11.78
CA GLU A 93 -14.71 22.24 11.75
C GLU A 93 -15.18 23.27 10.71
N ASP A 94 -16.14 22.86 9.87
CA ASP A 94 -16.74 23.65 8.80
C ASP A 94 -15.73 24.24 7.79
N PHE A 95 -14.57 23.58 7.61
CA PHE A 95 -13.57 23.99 6.63
C PHE A 95 -12.99 22.77 5.89
N PRO A 96 -12.94 22.79 4.54
CA PRO A 96 -12.36 21.68 3.79
C PRO A 96 -10.84 21.66 3.89
N ASP A 97 -10.31 20.73 4.67
CA ASP A 97 -8.87 20.46 4.73
C ASP A 97 -8.42 19.74 3.44
N CYS A 98 -7.55 20.39 2.69
CA CYS A 98 -7.06 19.92 1.40
C CYS A 98 -5.53 19.92 1.35
N ASN A 99 -5.00 19.21 0.35
CA ASN A 99 -3.58 19.20 -0.03
C ASN A 99 -2.61 18.93 1.13
N VAL A 100 -2.64 17.71 1.65
CA VAL A 100 -1.70 17.26 2.67
C VAL A 100 -0.25 17.29 2.18
N CYS A 101 0.68 17.77 3.01
CA CYS A 101 2.11 17.67 2.81
C CYS A 101 2.78 17.17 4.09
N MET A 102 3.29 15.94 4.07
CA MET A 102 4.00 15.38 5.22
C MET A 102 5.51 15.65 5.13
N THR A 103 6.12 15.98 6.26
CA THR A 103 7.58 16.06 6.38
C THR A 103 8.07 15.61 7.75
N LEU A 104 9.31 15.15 7.82
CA LEU A 104 9.99 14.84 9.07
C LEU A 104 10.97 15.96 9.39
N ASP A 105 10.97 16.45 10.63
CA ASP A 105 12.03 17.33 11.09
C ASP A 105 13.30 16.57 11.46
N ARG A 106 14.32 17.30 11.93
CA ARG A 106 15.63 16.73 12.30
C ARG A 106 15.58 15.78 13.49
N GLU A 107 14.53 15.83 14.29
CA GLU A 107 14.32 14.93 15.44
C GLU A 107 13.47 13.71 15.05
N GLY A 108 13.05 13.62 13.78
CA GLY A 108 12.19 12.55 13.29
C GLY A 108 10.73 12.73 13.70
N LYS A 109 10.32 13.95 14.09
CA LYS A 109 8.92 14.25 14.35
C LYS A 109 8.20 14.51 13.02
N LEU A 110 7.03 13.89 12.88
CA LEU A 110 6.14 14.09 11.74
C LEU A 110 5.39 15.42 11.84
N TRP A 111 5.39 16.16 10.73
CA TRP A 111 4.61 17.37 10.50
C TRP A 111 3.67 17.15 9.32
N ILE A 112 2.49 17.74 9.43
CA ILE A 112 1.38 17.71 8.47
C ILE A 112 0.82 19.11 8.29
#